data_AF-A0A956NQA6-F1
#
_entry.id   AF-A0A956NQA6-F1
#
_cell.length_a   1.000
_cell.length_b   1.000
_cell.length_c   1.000
_cell.angle_alpha   90.00
_cell.angle_beta   90.00
_cell.angle_gamma   90.00
#
_symmetry.space_group_name_H-M   'P 1'
#
loop_
_entity.id
_entity.type
_entity.pdbx_description
1 polymer ?
#
loop_
_entity_poly.entity_id
_entity_poly.type
_entity_poly.pdbx_seq_one_letter_code
_entity_poly.pdbx_strand_id
1 'polypeptide(L)'
;QMNQPGYKEITNEASSLPIRWMSDHNQTVDATYAANGNSSSEYTIVSVYERWENVSVHRYFFTIKKDGTPFVLYSPTTNGGVYYVKETENADLKSGYADIVNN
;
A
#
# COMPACT_ATOMS: atom_id res chain seq x y z
N GLN A 1 -0.74 11.63 -7.74
CA GLN A 1 -0.76 12.35 -6.45
C GLN A 1 -2.00 11.91 -5.68
N MET A 2 -1.83 11.45 -4.43
CA MET A 2 -2.95 11.15 -3.54
C MET A 2 -3.64 12.47 -3.17
N ASN A 3 -4.90 12.65 -3.55
CA ASN A 3 -5.68 13.89 -3.35
C ASN A 3 -6.10 14.11 -1.88
N GLN A 4 -5.28 13.68 -0.92
CA GLN A 4 -5.48 13.89 0.50
C GLN A 4 -4.35 14.73 1.09
N PRO A 5 -4.66 15.83 1.81
CA PRO A 5 -3.65 16.76 2.31
C PRO A 5 -2.73 16.10 3.34
N GLY A 6 -1.44 16.45 3.29
CA GLY A 6 -0.43 15.99 4.23
C GLY A 6 0.17 14.60 3.92
N TYR A 7 -0.30 13.93 2.87
CA TYR A 7 0.35 12.71 2.37
C TYR A 7 1.51 13.05 1.43
N LYS A 8 2.66 12.43 1.68
CA LYS A 8 3.83 12.43 0.79
C LYS A 8 3.99 11.06 0.14
N GLU A 9 4.45 11.03 -1.10
CA GLU A 9 4.81 9.77 -1.74
C GLU A 9 6.16 9.28 -1.20
N ILE A 10 6.24 7.98 -0.88
CA ILE A 10 7.43 7.31 -0.34
C ILE A 10 7.68 5.95 -1.03
N THR A 11 7.25 5.83 -2.28
CA THR A 11 7.23 4.57 -3.02
C THR A 11 8.62 3.91 -3.06
N ASN A 12 9.67 4.69 -3.30
CA ASN A 12 11.04 4.19 -3.38
C ASN A 12 11.52 3.61 -2.04
N GLU A 13 11.28 4.33 -0.96
CA GLU A 13 11.67 3.93 0.40
C GLU A 13 10.88 2.71 0.85
N ALA A 14 9.55 2.73 0.63
CA ALA A 14 8.67 1.65 1.06
C ALA A 14 8.92 0.35 0.28
N SER A 15 9.27 0.44 -1.01
CA SER A 15 9.51 -0.73 -1.86
C SER A 15 10.75 -1.55 -1.46
N SER A 16 11.65 -0.97 -0.66
CA SER A 16 12.86 -1.64 -0.17
C SER A 16 12.64 -2.53 1.06
N LEU A 17 11.47 -2.45 1.71
CA LEU A 17 11.18 -3.19 2.93
C LEU A 17 10.14 -4.29 2.69
N PRO A 18 10.30 -5.46 3.33
CA PRO A 18 9.28 -6.50 3.32
C PRO A 18 7.98 -6.01 3.97
N ILE A 19 6.86 -6.50 3.44
CA ILE A 19 5.53 -6.30 4.02
C ILE A 19 4.94 -7.63 4.51
N ARG A 20 4.25 -7.61 5.65
CA ARG A 20 3.62 -8.79 6.28
C ARG A 20 2.20 -8.49 6.70
N TRP A 21 1.35 -9.52 6.78
CA TRP A 21 -0.02 -9.33 7.23
C TRP A 21 -0.08 -8.97 8.72
N MET A 22 -0.96 -8.05 9.10
CA MET A 22 -1.26 -7.77 10.51
C MET A 22 -1.97 -8.94 11.19
N SER A 23 -2.73 -9.75 10.43
CA SER A 23 -3.43 -10.94 10.94
C SER A 23 -2.46 -12.08 11.29
N ASP A 24 -1.32 -12.16 10.59
CA ASP A 24 -0.26 -13.11 10.86
C ASP A 24 1.11 -12.47 10.56
N HIS A 25 1.83 -12.12 11.63
CA HIS A 25 3.10 -11.39 11.55
C HIS A 25 4.26 -12.23 10.99
N ASN A 26 4.06 -13.52 10.75
CA ASN A 26 5.02 -14.40 10.08
C ASN A 26 4.70 -14.59 8.59
N GLN A 27 3.50 -14.20 8.14
CA GLN A 27 3.09 -14.32 6.75
C GLN A 27 3.51 -13.09 5.95
N THR A 28 4.52 -13.27 5.09
CA THR A 28 4.91 -12.26 4.09
C THR A 28 3.81 -12.10 3.04
N VAL A 29 3.53 -10.87 2.64
CA VAL A 29 2.67 -10.61 1.48
C VAL A 29 3.53 -10.77 0.22
N ASP A 30 3.09 -11.61 -0.71
CA ASP A 30 3.71 -11.69 -2.04
C ASP A 30 3.40 -10.41 -2.81
N ALA A 31 4.29 -9.43 -2.69
CA ALA A 31 4.14 -8.13 -3.31
C ALA A 31 5.44 -7.64 -3.94
N THR A 32 5.33 -7.08 -5.13
CA THR A 32 6.45 -6.51 -5.88
C THR A 32 6.10 -5.09 -6.29
N TYR A 33 7.03 -4.16 -6.13
CA TYR A 33 6.89 -2.83 -6.71
C TYR A 33 7.10 -2.87 -8.22
N ALA A 34 6.13 -2.36 -8.98
CA ALA A 34 6.28 -2.09 -10.40
C ALA A 34 5.38 -0.91 -10.80
N ALA A 35 6.00 0.21 -11.17
CA ALA A 35 5.29 1.46 -11.50
C ALA A 35 4.27 1.31 -12.65
N ASN A 36 4.53 0.36 -13.57
CA ASN A 36 3.65 0.06 -14.70
C ASN A 36 2.53 -0.94 -14.35
N GLY A 37 2.42 -1.37 -13.10
CA GLY A 37 1.43 -2.36 -12.66
C GLY A 37 1.70 -3.79 -13.12
N ASN A 38 2.84 -4.07 -13.77
CA ASN A 38 3.14 -5.38 -14.31
C ASN A 38 4.14 -6.14 -13.41
N SER A 39 3.63 -7.12 -12.67
CA SER A 39 4.45 -8.07 -11.91
C SER A 39 3.78 -9.45 -11.86
N SER A 40 4.54 -10.49 -11.47
CA SER A 40 4.00 -11.85 -11.26
C SER A 40 3.48 -12.12 -9.85
N SER A 41 3.68 -11.17 -8.92
CA SER A 41 3.26 -11.26 -7.52
C SER A 41 1.74 -11.18 -7.37
N GLU A 42 1.23 -11.70 -6.25
CA GLU A 42 -0.19 -11.55 -5.90
C GLU A 42 -0.60 -10.07 -5.82
N TYR A 43 0.28 -9.18 -5.33
CA TYR A 43 0.04 -7.74 -5.26
C TYR A 43 1.15 -6.96 -5.96
N THR A 44 0.83 -6.22 -7.02
CA THR A 44 1.75 -5.27 -7.63
C THR A 44 1.61 -3.92 -6.95
N ILE A 45 2.61 -3.46 -6.19
CA ILE A 45 2.61 -2.12 -5.59
C ILE A 45 2.93 -1.10 -6.69
N VAL A 46 2.06 -0.12 -6.88
CA VAL A 46 2.26 0.96 -7.88
C VAL A 46 2.68 2.27 -7.24
N SER A 47 2.22 2.54 -6.02
CA SER A 47 2.62 3.72 -5.25
C SER A 47 2.35 3.55 -3.76
N VAL A 48 3.12 4.27 -2.93
CA VAL A 48 2.96 4.28 -1.48
C VAL A 48 2.95 5.70 -0.97
N TYR A 49 1.96 6.05 -0.15
CA TYR A 49 1.83 7.37 0.44
C TYR A 49 1.85 7.29 1.96
N GLU A 50 2.55 8.23 2.59
CA GLU A 50 2.73 8.34 4.04
C GLU A 50 2.26 9.69 4.55
N ARG A 51 1.57 9.68 5.68
CA ARG A 51 1.29 10.88 6.49
C ARG A 51 1.60 10.60 7.95
N TRP A 52 2.37 11.50 8.57
CA TRP A 52 2.63 11.48 10.00
C TRP A 52 1.63 12.37 10.74
N GLU A 53 1.14 11.87 11.86
CA GLU A 53 0.34 12.59 12.84
C GLU A 53 0.99 12.41 14.22
N ASN A 54 1.88 13.34 14.58
CA ASN A 54 2.71 13.26 15.79
C ASN A 54 3.53 11.95 15.83
N VAL A 55 3.15 11.02 16.71
CA VAL A 55 3.80 9.71 16.91
C VAL A 55 3.14 8.59 16.10
N SER A 56 2.03 8.87 15.43
CA SER A 56 1.30 7.93 14.58
C SER A 56 1.63 8.16 13.11
N VAL A 57 1.55 7.10 12.33
CA VAL A 57 1.78 7.16 10.89
C VAL A 57 0.68 6.42 10.15
N HIS A 58 0.30 6.94 9.00
CA HIS A 58 -0.64 6.33 8.08
C HIS A 58 0.07 6.09 6.76
N ARG A 59 0.23 4.83 6.38
CA ARG A 59 0.71 4.44 5.04
C ARG A 59 -0.37 3.72 4.27
N TYR A 60 -0.53 4.12 3.01
CA TYR A 60 -1.37 3.41 2.06
C TYR A 60 -0.52 2.90 0.90
N PHE A 61 -0.58 1.60 0.64
CA PHE A 61 0.03 0.97 -0.53
C PHE A 61 -1.09 0.72 -1.53
N PHE A 62 -1.00 1.39 -2.67
CA PHE A 62 -1.90 1.17 -3.79
C PHE A 62 -1.36 0.00 -4.59
N THR A 63 -2.16 -1.05 -4.69
CA THR A 63 -1.75 -2.29 -5.32
C THR A 63 -2.76 -2.78 -6.35
N ILE A 64 -2.27 -3.47 -7.38
CA ILE A 64 -3.11 -4.19 -8.33
C ILE A 64 -2.90 -5.67 -8.04
N LYS A 65 -3.97 -6.39 -7.71
CA LYS A 65 -3.91 -7.84 -7.54
C LYS A 65 -3.58 -8.51 -8.86
N LYS A 66 -3.07 -9.74 -8.79
CA LYS A 66 -2.76 -10.55 -9.99
C LYS A 66 -3.94 -10.74 -10.94
N ASP A 67 -5.16 -10.75 -10.41
CA ASP A 67 -6.41 -10.83 -11.18
C ASP A 67 -6.85 -9.50 -11.81
N GLY A 68 -6.08 -8.42 -11.64
CA GLY A 68 -6.37 -7.07 -12.09
C GLY A 68 -7.16 -6.23 -11.09
N THR A 69 -7.61 -6.81 -9.97
CA THR A 69 -8.42 -6.10 -8.98
C THR A 69 -7.61 -5.02 -8.25
N PRO A 70 -8.04 -3.75 -8.24
CA PRO A 70 -7.42 -2.72 -7.43
C PRO A 70 -7.61 -3.02 -5.93
N PHE A 71 -6.54 -2.89 -5.15
CA PHE A 71 -6.54 -3.16 -3.72
C PHE A 71 -5.68 -2.13 -2.98
N VAL A 72 -6.12 -1.69 -1.80
CA VAL A 72 -5.40 -0.68 -1.02
C VAL A 72 -5.07 -1.25 0.34
N LEU A 73 -3.78 -1.44 0.60
CA LEU A 73 -3.28 -1.87 1.90
C LEU A 73 -3.01 -0.66 2.78
N TYR A 74 -3.19 -0.82 4.08
CA TYR A 74 -2.91 0.17 5.11
C TYR A 74 -1.89 -0.36 6.11
N SER A 75 -0.91 0.48 6.48
CA SER A 75 0.05 0.20 7.54
C SER A 75 0.13 1.35 8.56
N PRO A 76 -0.05 1.05 9.87
CA PRO A 76 0.24 1.99 10.96
C PRO A 76 1.65 1.84 11.55
N THR A 77 2.53 1.02 10.94
CA THR A 77 3.82 0.65 11.55
C THR A 77 4.76 1.85 11.67
N THR A 78 5.13 2.27 12.88
CA THR A 78 5.94 3.48 13.08
C THR A 78 7.44 3.28 12.88
N ASN A 79 7.96 2.09 13.20
CA ASN A 79 9.40 1.79 13.17
C ASN A 79 9.66 0.33 12.76
N GLY A 80 10.86 0.08 12.22
CA GLY A 80 11.37 -1.28 11.95
C GLY A 80 11.66 -1.54 10.47
N GLY A 81 12.27 -2.69 10.19
CA GLY A 81 12.61 -3.13 8.82
C GLY A 81 11.49 -3.91 8.11
N VAL A 82 10.24 -3.81 8.57
CA VAL A 82 9.05 -4.50 8.04
C VAL A 82 7.85 -3.55 8.16
N TYR A 83 6.95 -3.54 7.18
CA TYR A 83 5.60 -2.98 7.36
C TYR A 83 4.58 -4.08 7.62
N TYR A 84 3.75 -3.87 8.65
CA TYR A 84 2.57 -4.72 8.86
C TYR A 84 1.36 -4.08 8.20
N VAL A 85 0.66 -4.84 7.36
CA VAL A 85 -0.44 -4.35 6.52
C VAL A 85 -1.75 -5.09 6.75
N LYS A 86 -2.85 -4.39 6.53
CA LYS A 86 -4.21 -4.95 6.34
C LYS A 86 -4.89 -4.25 5.18
N GLU A 87 -6.04 -4.75 4.70
CA GLU A 87 -6.88 -3.95 3.80
C GLU A 87 -7.28 -2.64 4.48
N THR A 88 -7.30 -1.54 3.72
CA THR A 88 -7.80 -0.26 4.22
C THR A 88 -9.29 -0.34 4.54
N GLU A 89 -9.70 0.32 5.63
CA GLU A 89 -11.11 0.56 5.96
C GLU A 89 -11.63 1.86 5.31
N ASN A 90 -10.75 2.65 4.68
CA ASN A 90 -11.12 3.89 4.02
C ASN A 90 -11.85 3.59 2.69
N ALA A 91 -13.18 3.70 2.71
CA ALA A 91 -14.03 3.43 1.56
C ALA A 91 -13.74 4.37 0.36
N ASP A 92 -13.43 5.64 0.62
CA ASP A 92 -13.14 6.62 -0.43
C ASP A 92 -11.86 6.27 -1.19
N LEU A 93 -10.83 5.80 -0.50
CA LEU A 93 -9.60 5.33 -1.14
C LEU A 93 -9.83 4.05 -1.95
N LYS A 94 -10.70 3.15 -1.48
CA LYS A 94 -11.05 1.93 -2.23
C LYS A 94 -11.80 2.27 -3.51
N SER A 95 -12.85 3.07 -3.41
CA SER A 95 -13.66 3.48 -4.57
C SER A 95 -12.85 4.33 -5.55
N GLY A 96 -12.19 5.38 -5.06
CA GLY A 96 -11.46 6.31 -5.91
C GLY A 96 -10.27 5.66 -6.62
N TYR A 97 -9.62 4.67 -6.00
CA TYR A 97 -8.57 3.91 -6.68
C TYR A 97 -9.13 2.92 -7.69
N ALA A 98 -10.26 2.26 -7.38
CA ALA A 98 -10.93 1.39 -8.32
C ALA A 98 -11.37 2.13 -9.59
N ASP A 99 -11.85 3.37 -9.44
CA ASP A 99 -12.20 4.23 -10.57
C ASP A 99 -10.98 4.59 -11.43
N ILE A 100 -9.78 4.68 -10.86
CA ILE A 100 -8.55 4.98 -11.63
C ILE A 100 -8.06 3.77 -12.42
N VAL A 101 -8.13 2.56 -11.83
CA VAL A 101 -7.59 1.34 -12.45
C VAL A 101 -8.53 0.76 -13.51
N ASN A 102 -9.85 0.92 -13.32
CA ASN A 102 -10.86 0.33 -14.19
C ASN A 102 -11.31 1.24 -15.35
N ASN A 103 -10.82 2.49 -15.40
CA ASN A 103 -11.07 3.45 -16.50
C ASN A 103 -9.89 3.51 -17.47
#